data_AF-A0A3B1IY12-F1
#
_entry.id   AF-A0A3B1IY12-F1
#
_cell.length_a   1.000
_cell.length_b   1.000
_cell.length_c   1.000
_cell.angle_alpha   90.00
_cell.angle_beta   90.00
_cell.angle_gamma   90.00
#
_symmetry.space_group_name_H-M   'P 1'
#
loop_
_entity.id
_entity.type
_entity.pdbx_description
1 polymer ?
#
loop_
_entity_poly.entity_id
_entity_poly.type
_entity_poly.pdbx_seq_one_letter_code
_entity_poly.pdbx_strand_id
1 'polypeptide(L)'
;MTETLNGELVAGSGNPAPLSPALLLCCARGEVLYGSVERSMSAFAYYQSLAKSSAQTQVSAAEVKKKKKKRKNNDTEPEMKAKKKIKTLNKKAKVEENSEKASAEEQCPLNGTETVKAESLHTVLTNLNKVSNSRERASRLFQWIIHPHPAKTFFRDYWEKKPLLIKRQNQEYYQGLFSTAEFDKILRNDNVQFGVNLDVTSYTNGKRETHNPPGRALPYTVWDFYESGCSLRMLNPQAFSSTVWNVLSILQEMFGSMAGANVYLTPAGTQGFAPHYDDIEAFIVQLEGKKHWRVYNPRSEDETLPLVSSPNFSQNEIGKPILDVVLEAGDLLYFPRGFIHQGNCLPDAHSLHITISSYQRNSWGDLLLKVMPAALEMAMEEDVEFRKGLPLDYLSFMGVQNSDKQEDPRRDRFLSHMDGLMKKLVSYAPVDAAVDQKALGFLHDCLPPMLNAEEKASSVYGAPARWEDGEAVNVTVQMKGQTRIRLIRAGVARLCGDGGAVHLYYTTENSRVYHQQELKSMEIKEEHTDALEFLIHAYPKFITVSSLPCDTEENKISLAESLFEKGIIHTSESLKAK
;
A
#
# COMPACT_ATOMS: atom_id res chain seq x y z
N MET A 1 -61.05 38.70 9.28
CA MET A 1 -61.67 38.19 10.51
C MET A 1 -61.39 36.71 10.56
N THR A 2 -60.71 36.27 11.63
CA THR A 2 -60.83 34.97 12.35
C THR A 2 -61.56 33.83 11.61
N GLU A 3 -61.06 32.60 11.51
CA GLU A 3 -60.55 31.76 12.61
C GLU A 3 -59.90 30.45 12.09
N THR A 4 -59.08 29.88 12.95
CA THR A 4 -58.24 28.66 12.92
C THR A 4 -58.93 27.33 12.62
N LEU A 5 -58.17 26.35 12.10
CA LEU A 5 -58.16 24.95 12.59
C LEU A 5 -56.85 24.23 12.22
N ASN A 6 -56.23 23.62 13.24
CA ASN A 6 -54.99 22.84 13.22
C ASN A 6 -55.15 21.47 12.55
N GLY A 7 -54.07 20.98 11.94
CA GLY A 7 -53.91 19.58 11.52
C GLY A 7 -52.43 19.25 11.32
N GLU A 8 -51.92 18.32 12.11
CA GLU A 8 -50.51 17.97 12.34
C GLU A 8 -49.78 17.44 11.08
N LEU A 9 -48.56 17.93 10.84
CA LEU A 9 -47.58 17.35 9.93
C LEU A 9 -46.59 16.52 10.76
N VAL A 10 -46.68 15.19 10.62
CA VAL A 10 -45.71 14.23 11.14
C VAL A 10 -44.39 14.41 10.38
N ALA A 11 -43.37 14.92 11.06
CA ALA A 11 -42.00 14.94 10.58
C ALA A 11 -41.41 13.51 10.62
N GLY A 12 -41.33 12.85 9.47
CA GLY A 12 -40.54 11.64 9.30
C GLY A 12 -39.05 11.99 9.23
N SER A 13 -38.34 11.85 10.34
CA SER A 13 -36.89 11.89 10.43
C SER A 13 -36.29 10.62 9.79
N GLY A 14 -36.15 10.63 8.47
CA GLY A 14 -35.33 9.66 7.76
C GLY A 14 -33.85 9.93 8.02
N ASN A 15 -33.26 9.25 9.00
CA ASN A 15 -31.80 9.17 9.15
C ASN A 15 -31.18 8.68 7.83
N PRO A 16 -30.24 9.41 7.20
CA PRO A 16 -29.43 8.83 6.15
C PRO A 16 -28.55 7.74 6.77
N ALA A 17 -28.57 6.55 6.14
CA ALA A 17 -27.73 5.43 6.51
C ALA A 17 -26.25 5.85 6.57
N PRO A 18 -25.45 5.33 7.53
CA PRO A 18 -24.04 5.67 7.63
C PRO A 18 -23.31 5.16 6.37
N LEU A 19 -22.74 6.09 5.62
CA LEU A 19 -21.81 5.79 4.53
C LEU A 19 -20.57 5.09 5.13
N SER A 20 -20.21 3.95 4.56
CA SER A 20 -19.03 3.15 4.92
C SER A 20 -17.72 3.97 4.80
N PRO A 21 -16.73 3.81 5.70
CA PRO A 21 -15.46 4.56 5.68
C PRO A 21 -14.45 4.11 4.60
N ALA A 22 -14.89 3.58 3.45
CA ALA A 22 -14.03 3.03 2.39
C ALA A 22 -13.35 4.10 1.48
N LEU A 23 -13.04 5.30 1.98
CA LEU A 23 -12.65 6.45 1.15
C LEU A 23 -11.52 7.31 1.73
N LEU A 24 -10.53 6.65 2.34
CA LEU A 24 -9.47 7.34 3.10
C LEU A 24 -8.09 7.42 2.45
N LEU A 25 -7.76 6.65 1.40
CA LEU A 25 -6.42 6.69 0.80
C LEU A 25 -6.47 6.71 -0.74
N CYS A 26 -6.63 7.91 -1.31
CA CYS A 26 -6.09 8.31 -2.62
C CYS A 26 -6.00 9.85 -2.62
N CYS A 27 -4.77 10.34 -2.81
CA CYS A 27 -4.26 11.72 -2.78
C CYS A 27 -5.25 12.90 -2.63
N ALA A 28 -4.90 13.78 -1.69
CA ALA A 28 -5.47 15.11 -1.45
C ALA A 28 -6.99 15.17 -1.21
N ARG A 29 -7.40 14.96 0.06
CA ARG A 29 -8.49 15.76 0.65
C ARG A 29 -7.90 17.08 1.13
N GLY A 30 -7.87 18.06 0.24
CA GLY A 30 -7.50 19.44 0.55
C GLY A 30 -8.56 20.25 1.30
N GLU A 31 -9.50 19.63 2.03
CA GLU A 31 -10.53 20.33 2.82
C GLU A 31 -10.85 19.59 4.13
N VAL A 32 -10.31 20.13 5.23
CA VAL A 32 -10.90 20.09 6.56
C VAL A 32 -12.02 21.14 6.55
N LEU A 33 -13.26 20.74 6.86
CA LEU A 33 -14.36 21.67 7.08
C LEU A 33 -13.97 22.63 8.22
N TYR A 34 -14.02 23.93 7.91
CA TYR A 34 -13.52 25.02 8.74
C TYR A 34 -14.00 24.98 10.21
N GLY A 35 -13.03 25.00 11.11
CA GLY A 35 -13.15 25.37 12.51
C GLY A 35 -11.75 25.65 13.08
N SER A 36 -11.32 26.91 12.99
CA SER A 36 -10.13 27.53 13.63
C SER A 36 -8.79 26.78 13.61
N VAL A 37 -7.85 27.33 12.84
CA VAL A 37 -6.38 27.26 12.93
C VAL A 37 -5.82 26.42 14.10
N GLU A 38 -5.19 25.28 13.79
CA GLU A 38 -4.08 24.73 14.57
C GLU A 38 -3.02 24.09 13.64
N ARG A 39 -1.76 24.41 13.95
CA ARG A 39 -0.53 24.01 13.23
C ARG A 39 -0.38 22.48 13.21
N SER A 40 0.39 22.00 12.21
CA SER A 40 0.97 20.64 12.09
C SER A 40 0.68 19.71 13.27
N MET A 41 -0.20 18.72 13.08
CA MET A 41 -0.48 17.73 14.12
C MET A 41 0.82 17.00 14.51
N SER A 42 1.19 17.09 15.78
CA SER A 42 2.30 16.31 16.31
C SER A 42 1.97 14.81 16.33
N ALA A 43 2.97 13.94 16.29
CA ALA A 43 2.80 12.49 16.41
C ALA A 43 1.98 12.09 17.66
N PHE A 44 2.06 12.89 18.73
CA PHE A 44 1.29 12.71 19.95
C PHE A 44 -0.20 13.07 19.79
N ALA A 45 -0.52 14.17 19.11
CA ALA A 45 -1.90 14.56 18.81
C ALA A 45 -2.59 13.52 17.89
N TYR A 46 -1.83 12.95 16.95
CA TYR A 46 -2.30 11.86 16.12
C TYR A 46 -2.55 10.56 16.92
N TYR A 47 -1.66 10.19 17.84
CA TYR A 47 -1.86 9.04 18.73
C TYR A 47 -3.17 9.12 19.54
N GLN A 48 -3.49 10.30 20.07
CA GLN A 48 -4.76 10.53 20.78
C GLN A 48 -6.00 10.37 19.87
N SER A 49 -5.87 10.64 18.57
CA SER A 49 -6.97 10.43 17.62
C SER A 49 -7.20 8.95 17.31
N LEU A 50 -6.13 8.14 17.25
CA LEU A 50 -6.22 6.70 17.03
C LEU A 50 -6.87 5.97 18.21
N ALA A 51 -6.53 6.33 19.44
CA ALA A 51 -7.11 5.76 20.65
C ALA A 51 -8.62 6.00 20.79
N LYS A 52 -9.15 7.05 20.15
CA LYS A 52 -10.60 7.31 20.09
C LYS A 52 -11.32 6.42 19.07
N SER A 53 -10.64 5.98 18.01
CA SER A 53 -11.23 5.07 17.00
C SER A 53 -11.33 3.62 17.49
N SER A 54 -10.39 3.17 18.34
CA SER A 54 -10.38 1.81 18.90
C SER A 54 -11.41 1.59 20.01
N ALA A 55 -12.02 2.65 20.54
CA ALA A 55 -13.03 2.55 21.60
C ALA A 55 -14.44 2.14 21.10
N GLN A 56 -14.66 2.07 19.78
CA GLN A 56 -15.98 1.73 19.20
C GLN A 56 -16.17 0.25 18.84
N THR A 57 -15.19 -0.61 19.08
CA THR A 57 -15.35 -2.07 18.89
C THR A 57 -15.45 -2.77 20.25
N GLN A 58 -16.61 -2.67 20.90
CA GLN A 58 -16.90 -3.52 22.06
C GLN A 58 -17.21 -4.96 21.60
N VAL A 59 -16.29 -5.88 21.88
CA VAL A 59 -16.53 -7.32 21.79
C VAL A 59 -17.43 -7.75 22.94
N SER A 60 -18.56 -8.38 22.61
CA SER A 60 -19.47 -9.00 23.57
C SER A 60 -18.82 -10.20 24.25
N ALA A 61 -18.68 -10.15 25.59
CA ALA A 61 -18.20 -11.26 26.39
C ALA A 61 -19.26 -12.37 26.49
N ALA A 62 -18.97 -13.55 25.94
CA ALA A 62 -19.73 -14.77 26.18
C ALA A 62 -19.07 -15.60 27.29
N GLU A 63 -19.84 -15.94 28.33
CA GLU A 63 -19.43 -16.73 29.49
C GLU A 63 -19.15 -18.20 29.11
N VAL A 64 -17.93 -18.69 29.39
CA VAL A 64 -17.60 -20.12 29.30
C VAL A 64 -17.59 -20.76 30.69
N LYS A 65 -18.52 -21.69 30.90
CA LYS A 65 -18.63 -22.55 32.10
C LYS A 65 -17.45 -23.53 32.20
N LYS A 66 -16.68 -23.44 33.28
CA LYS A 66 -15.60 -24.39 33.64
C LYS A 66 -16.16 -25.78 33.99
N LYS A 67 -15.78 -26.82 33.23
CA LYS A 67 -15.85 -28.23 33.67
C LYS A 67 -14.48 -28.69 34.19
N LYS A 68 -14.41 -28.98 35.49
CA LYS A 68 -13.27 -29.62 36.17
C LYS A 68 -13.07 -31.04 35.65
N LYS A 69 -11.84 -31.40 35.27
CA LYS A 69 -11.39 -32.80 35.21
C LYS A 69 -10.04 -32.94 35.94
N LYS A 70 -10.07 -33.77 36.99
CA LYS A 70 -8.94 -34.18 37.83
C LYS A 70 -7.87 -34.90 36.99
N ARG A 71 -6.60 -34.56 37.18
CA ARG A 71 -5.46 -35.44 36.85
C ARG A 71 -4.73 -35.81 38.13
N LYS A 72 -4.48 -37.12 38.27
CA LYS A 72 -3.73 -37.78 39.34
C LYS A 72 -2.23 -37.57 39.11
N ASN A 73 -1.52 -37.33 40.21
CA ASN A 73 -0.06 -37.39 40.31
C ASN A 73 0.46 -38.78 39.95
N ASN A 74 1.63 -38.82 39.34
CA ASN A 74 2.64 -39.82 39.67
C ASN A 74 4.01 -39.14 39.54
N ASP A 75 4.71 -39.12 40.68
CA ASP A 75 6.09 -38.70 40.84
C ASP A 75 7.04 -39.69 40.15
N THR A 76 8.11 -39.17 39.55
CA THR A 76 9.45 -39.76 39.63
C THR A 76 10.51 -38.76 39.16
N GLU A 77 11.33 -38.29 40.10
CA GLU A 77 12.67 -37.74 39.83
C GLU A 77 13.62 -38.86 39.35
N PRO A 78 14.75 -38.52 38.68
CA PRO A 78 15.98 -38.25 39.43
C PRO A 78 16.84 -37.07 38.92
N GLU A 79 17.56 -36.44 39.85
CA GLU A 79 18.70 -35.55 39.62
C GLU A 79 19.91 -36.27 38.97
N MET A 80 20.66 -35.59 38.07
CA MET A 80 22.06 -35.19 38.33
C MET A 80 22.77 -34.49 37.14
N LYS A 81 23.27 -33.29 37.44
CA LYS A 81 24.47 -32.57 36.97
C LYS A 81 25.29 -33.10 35.76
N ALA A 82 25.52 -32.19 34.80
CA ALA A 82 26.83 -32.03 34.16
C ALA A 82 27.06 -30.59 33.64
N LYS A 83 28.04 -29.89 34.24
CA LYS A 83 28.63 -28.64 33.73
C LYS A 83 29.53 -28.96 32.52
N LYS A 84 29.48 -28.17 31.44
CA LYS A 84 30.69 -27.90 30.62
C LYS A 84 30.59 -26.60 29.80
N LYS A 85 31.72 -25.88 29.88
CA LYS A 85 32.12 -24.61 29.27
C LYS A 85 32.13 -24.63 27.74
N ILE A 86 31.75 -23.51 27.10
CA ILE A 86 32.23 -23.09 25.76
C ILE A 86 32.39 -21.55 25.84
N LYS A 87 33.59 -21.01 26.12
CA LYS A 87 34.66 -20.58 25.18
C LYS A 87 34.21 -19.60 24.09
N THR A 88 34.31 -18.33 24.43
CA THR A 88 34.44 -17.16 23.54
C THR A 88 35.66 -17.31 22.63
N LEU A 89 35.50 -17.11 21.32
CA LEU A 89 36.59 -16.98 20.36
C LEU A 89 36.47 -15.63 19.67
N ASN A 90 37.24 -14.67 20.19
CA ASN A 90 37.65 -13.46 19.50
C ASN A 90 38.61 -13.84 18.36
N LYS A 91 38.36 -13.34 17.16
CA LYS A 91 39.41 -13.19 16.14
C LYS A 91 39.43 -11.74 15.66
N LYS A 92 40.42 -11.01 16.18
CA LYS A 92 40.97 -9.80 15.57
C LYS A 92 41.74 -10.21 14.32
N ALA A 93 41.54 -9.48 13.23
CA ALA A 93 42.55 -9.27 12.21
C ALA A 93 42.60 -7.76 11.92
N LYS A 94 43.73 -7.15 12.29
CA LYS A 94 44.20 -5.85 11.81
C LYS A 94 44.95 -6.06 10.49
N VAL A 95 45.06 -4.99 9.70
CA VAL A 95 46.07 -4.59 8.70
C VAL A 95 45.32 -3.95 7.52
N GLU A 96 45.60 -2.77 6.99
CA GLU A 96 46.52 -1.65 7.26
C GLU A 96 45.95 -0.46 6.47
N GLU A 97 46.17 0.76 6.96
CA GLU A 97 46.04 1.97 6.15
C GLU A 97 47.16 1.99 5.11
N ASN A 98 46.82 2.26 3.85
CA ASN A 98 47.70 3.05 3.01
C ASN A 98 46.87 3.99 2.15
N SER A 99 47.09 5.28 2.38
CA SER A 99 46.53 6.38 1.63
C SER A 99 47.52 6.74 0.55
N GLU A 100 47.11 6.73 -0.72
CA GLU A 100 47.77 7.52 -1.75
C GLU A 100 46.80 7.84 -2.88
N LYS A 101 46.94 9.08 -3.35
CA LYS A 101 46.04 9.83 -4.24
C LYS A 101 46.02 9.24 -5.65
N ALA A 102 44.83 9.15 -6.24
CA ALA A 102 44.63 9.37 -7.66
C ALA A 102 43.24 9.96 -7.90
N SER A 103 43.21 11.28 -8.07
CA SER A 103 42.09 12.03 -8.62
C SER A 103 41.92 11.66 -10.09
N ALA A 104 40.81 11.02 -10.43
CA ALA A 104 40.30 10.96 -11.80
C ALA A 104 38.81 11.33 -11.75
N GLU A 105 38.53 12.56 -12.13
CA GLU A 105 37.19 13.04 -12.45
C GLU A 105 36.68 12.24 -13.65
N GLU A 106 35.87 11.21 -13.41
CA GLU A 106 35.04 10.63 -14.47
C GLU A 106 33.81 11.51 -14.68
N GLN A 107 33.98 12.52 -15.54
CA GLN A 107 32.89 13.18 -16.22
C GLN A 107 32.16 12.15 -17.08
N CYS A 108 30.93 11.79 -16.70
CA CYS A 108 30.03 11.06 -17.59
C CYS A 108 29.69 11.95 -18.80
N PRO A 109 29.88 11.50 -20.05
CA PRO A 109 29.52 12.30 -21.21
C PRO A 109 28.01 12.43 -21.30
N LEU A 110 27.52 13.64 -21.06
CA LEU A 110 26.26 14.13 -21.62
C LEU A 110 26.47 14.24 -23.13
N ASN A 111 26.00 13.24 -23.87
CA ASN A 111 25.47 13.29 -25.25
C ASN A 111 25.64 11.93 -25.92
N GLY A 112 24.60 11.10 -25.79
CA GLY A 112 24.36 9.97 -26.66
C GLY A 112 22.95 10.08 -27.20
N THR A 113 22.78 10.76 -28.33
CA THR A 113 21.58 10.72 -29.17
C THR A 113 21.52 9.37 -29.88
N GLU A 114 21.37 8.29 -29.13
CA GLU A 114 20.79 7.07 -29.67
C GLU A 114 19.33 7.07 -29.30
N THR A 115 18.48 7.47 -30.24
CA THR A 115 17.04 7.17 -30.21
C THR A 115 16.88 5.65 -30.29
N VAL A 116 17.11 4.97 -29.17
CA VAL A 116 16.56 3.63 -28.97
C VAL A 116 15.06 3.82 -29.07
N LYS A 117 14.44 3.31 -30.13
CA LYS A 117 12.98 3.23 -30.23
C LYS A 117 12.50 2.44 -29.02
N ALA A 118 12.09 3.15 -27.99
CA ALA A 118 11.60 2.51 -26.78
C ALA A 118 10.36 1.70 -27.14
N GLU A 119 10.29 0.48 -26.63
CA GLU A 119 9.14 -0.40 -26.84
C GLU A 119 7.87 0.28 -26.36
N SER A 120 6.80 0.22 -27.17
CA SER A 120 5.48 0.71 -26.75
C SER A 120 4.96 -0.07 -25.54
N LEU A 121 4.11 0.55 -24.72
CA LEU A 121 3.53 -0.11 -23.55
C LEU A 121 2.85 -1.44 -23.91
N HIS A 122 2.12 -1.49 -25.03
CA HIS A 122 1.50 -2.73 -25.50
C HIS A 122 2.52 -3.86 -25.75
N THR A 123 3.66 -3.52 -26.37
CA THR A 123 4.75 -4.47 -26.62
C THR A 123 5.35 -4.96 -25.31
N VAL A 124 5.60 -4.04 -24.37
CA VAL A 124 6.11 -4.37 -23.04
C VAL A 124 5.15 -5.30 -22.30
N LEU A 125 3.87 -4.95 -22.18
CA LEU A 125 2.88 -5.78 -21.50
C LEU A 125 2.74 -7.16 -22.16
N THR A 126 2.81 -7.23 -23.49
CA THR A 126 2.81 -8.50 -24.24
C THR A 126 4.05 -9.35 -23.95
N ASN A 127 5.22 -8.72 -23.84
CA ASN A 127 6.46 -9.40 -23.48
C ASN A 127 6.46 -9.86 -22.02
N LEU A 128 5.91 -9.05 -21.10
CA LEU A 128 5.73 -9.43 -19.70
C LEU A 128 4.82 -10.64 -19.53
N ASN A 129 3.81 -10.82 -20.38
CA ASN A 129 2.97 -12.03 -20.36
C ASN A 129 3.75 -13.33 -20.59
N LYS A 130 4.92 -13.28 -21.23
CA LYS A 130 5.80 -14.42 -21.47
C LYS A 130 6.75 -14.71 -20.30
N VAL A 131 6.81 -13.82 -19.31
CA VAL A 131 7.68 -13.96 -18.13
C VAL A 131 6.88 -14.63 -17.02
N SER A 132 7.29 -15.83 -16.63
CA SER A 132 6.58 -16.61 -15.60
C SER A 132 6.71 -16.00 -14.20
N ASN A 133 7.88 -15.46 -13.85
CA ASN A 133 8.16 -14.84 -12.56
C ASN A 133 7.55 -13.43 -12.47
N SER A 134 6.60 -13.22 -11.58
CA SER A 134 5.90 -11.95 -11.38
C SER A 134 6.78 -10.86 -10.77
N ARG A 135 7.75 -11.22 -9.90
CA ARG A 135 8.76 -10.28 -9.41
C ARG A 135 9.64 -9.75 -10.54
N GLU A 136 9.95 -10.62 -11.50
CA GLU A 136 10.68 -10.21 -12.69
C GLU A 136 9.81 -9.34 -13.61
N ARG A 137 8.51 -9.65 -13.74
CA ARG A 137 7.57 -8.78 -14.45
C ARG A 137 7.55 -7.37 -13.85
N ALA A 138 7.46 -7.29 -12.52
CA ALA A 138 7.46 -6.05 -11.77
C ALA A 138 8.75 -5.25 -11.98
N SER A 139 9.91 -5.91 -11.86
CA SER A 139 11.22 -5.30 -12.10
C SER A 139 11.38 -4.77 -13.52
N ARG A 140 10.97 -5.55 -14.54
CA ARG A 140 11.04 -5.16 -15.96
C ARG A 140 10.10 -4.01 -16.28
N LEU A 141 8.86 -4.03 -15.78
CA LEU A 141 7.91 -2.93 -15.98
C LEU A 141 8.41 -1.64 -15.33
N PHE A 142 8.87 -1.73 -14.08
CA PHE A 142 9.43 -0.57 -13.39
C PHE A 142 10.64 -0.01 -14.13
N GLN A 143 11.58 -0.87 -14.55
CA GLN A 143 12.74 -0.47 -15.34
C GLN A 143 12.34 0.21 -16.67
N TRP A 144 11.28 -0.25 -17.33
CA TRP A 144 10.73 0.44 -18.49
C TRP A 144 10.15 1.81 -18.13
N ILE A 145 9.39 1.94 -17.04
CA ILE A 145 8.81 3.22 -16.62
C ILE A 145 9.87 4.30 -16.36
N ILE A 146 11.05 3.93 -15.83
CA ILE A 146 12.13 4.87 -15.50
C ILE A 146 13.29 4.88 -16.50
N HIS A 147 13.18 4.16 -17.63
CA HIS A 147 14.23 4.16 -18.66
C HIS A 147 14.52 5.61 -19.13
N PRO A 148 15.81 6.01 -19.30
CA PRO A 148 17.02 5.17 -19.32
C PRO A 148 17.69 4.96 -17.95
N HIS A 149 17.12 5.44 -16.85
CA HIS A 149 17.74 5.33 -15.54
C HIS A 149 17.70 3.88 -15.03
N PRO A 150 18.84 3.29 -14.64
CA PRO A 150 18.83 1.98 -14.01
C PRO A 150 18.08 2.00 -12.67
N ALA A 151 17.23 1.00 -12.42
CA ALA A 151 16.46 0.90 -11.18
C ALA A 151 17.33 0.93 -9.93
N LYS A 152 18.50 0.27 -9.96
CA LYS A 152 19.47 0.30 -8.85
C LYS A 152 19.94 1.72 -8.53
N THR A 153 20.20 2.54 -9.55
CA THR A 153 20.60 3.94 -9.38
C THR A 153 19.42 4.77 -8.85
N PHE A 154 18.21 4.55 -9.38
CA PHE A 154 17.00 5.21 -8.90
C PHE A 154 16.80 5.02 -7.39
N PHE A 155 16.78 3.78 -6.90
CA PHE A 155 16.55 3.51 -5.47
C PHE A 155 17.70 3.99 -4.58
N ARG A 156 18.93 4.00 -5.09
CA ARG A 156 20.08 4.48 -4.33
C ARG A 156 20.08 6.00 -4.20
N ASP A 157 19.79 6.73 -5.28
CA ASP A 157 20.12 8.16 -5.38
C ASP A 157 18.89 9.08 -5.38
N TYR A 158 17.70 8.57 -5.73
CA TYR A 158 16.49 9.40 -5.92
C TYR A 158 15.36 9.03 -4.96
N TRP A 159 15.08 7.73 -4.79
CA TRP A 159 14.00 7.26 -3.93
C TRP A 159 14.08 7.86 -2.52
N GLU A 160 12.98 8.49 -2.08
CA GLU A 160 12.86 9.20 -0.80
C GLU A 160 13.90 10.32 -0.56
N LYS A 161 14.57 10.81 -1.62
CA LYS A 161 15.66 11.80 -1.49
C LYS A 161 15.48 13.04 -2.34
N LYS A 162 15.24 12.89 -3.64
CA LYS A 162 15.17 14.03 -4.57
C LYS A 162 14.37 13.72 -5.84
N PRO A 163 13.85 14.75 -6.52
CA PRO A 163 13.11 14.57 -7.75
C PRO A 163 13.97 13.99 -8.89
N LEU A 164 13.33 13.24 -9.78
CA LEU A 164 13.89 12.76 -11.04
C LEU A 164 13.02 13.19 -12.21
N LEU A 165 13.58 13.93 -13.15
CA LEU A 165 12.96 14.27 -14.42
C LEU A 165 13.52 13.39 -15.54
N ILE A 166 12.65 12.76 -16.32
CA ILE A 166 13.02 12.03 -17.53
C ILE A 166 12.32 12.66 -18.73
N LYS A 167 13.11 13.32 -19.57
CA LYS A 167 12.69 13.86 -20.87
C LYS A 167 12.87 12.80 -21.95
N ARG A 168 11.78 12.36 -22.56
CA ARG A 168 11.85 11.27 -23.56
C ARG A 168 11.83 11.72 -25.00
N GLN A 169 11.21 12.86 -25.29
CA GLN A 169 10.98 13.30 -26.67
C GLN A 169 10.30 12.21 -27.52
N ASN A 170 9.47 11.36 -26.87
CA ASN A 170 8.72 10.28 -27.48
C ASN A 170 7.29 10.32 -26.95
N GLN A 171 6.40 10.97 -27.69
CA GLN A 171 5.00 11.18 -27.29
C GLN A 171 4.20 9.88 -27.20
N GLU A 172 4.63 8.83 -27.91
CA GLU A 172 3.95 7.54 -27.96
C GLU A 172 4.39 6.59 -26.84
N TYR A 173 5.35 6.97 -25.99
CA TYR A 173 5.92 6.09 -24.98
C TYR A 173 4.86 5.43 -24.08
N TYR A 174 3.89 6.21 -23.62
CA TYR A 174 2.81 5.76 -22.74
C TYR A 174 1.50 5.47 -23.49
N GLN A 175 1.53 5.43 -24.82
CA GLN A 175 0.34 5.17 -25.61
C GLN A 175 -0.32 3.85 -25.20
N GLY A 176 -1.62 3.90 -24.93
CA GLY A 176 -2.42 2.77 -24.48
C GLY A 176 -2.53 2.63 -22.96
N LEU A 177 -1.82 3.44 -22.15
CA LEU A 177 -1.97 3.43 -20.69
C LEU A 177 -3.35 3.98 -20.27
N PHE A 178 -3.66 5.20 -20.71
CA PHE A 178 -4.93 5.88 -20.50
C PHE A 178 -5.02 7.06 -21.48
N SER A 179 -6.22 7.52 -21.83
CA SER A 179 -6.44 8.65 -22.75
C SER A 179 -7.69 9.45 -22.41
N THR A 180 -7.82 10.66 -22.95
CA THR A 180 -9.03 11.47 -22.83
C THR A 180 -10.23 10.78 -23.50
N ALA A 181 -10.01 10.01 -24.57
CA ALA A 181 -11.04 9.19 -25.20
C ALA A 181 -11.53 8.07 -24.27
N GLU A 182 -10.62 7.42 -23.54
CA GLU A 182 -10.99 6.44 -22.51
C GLU A 182 -11.70 7.11 -21.33
N PHE A 183 -11.28 8.31 -20.94
CA PHE A 183 -11.97 9.12 -19.93
C PHE A 183 -13.45 9.37 -20.32
N ASP A 184 -13.73 9.86 -21.53
CA ASP A 184 -15.11 10.06 -22.01
C ASP A 184 -15.91 8.75 -22.02
N LYS A 185 -15.29 7.67 -22.50
CA LYS A 185 -15.92 6.34 -22.56
C LYS A 185 -16.34 5.87 -21.16
N ILE A 186 -15.50 6.08 -20.16
CA ILE A 186 -15.78 5.72 -18.76
C ILE A 186 -16.95 6.54 -18.23
N LEU A 187 -16.96 7.87 -18.41
CA LEU A 187 -18.08 8.72 -17.98
C LEU A 187 -19.42 8.27 -18.60
N ARG A 188 -19.39 7.84 -19.85
CA ARG A 188 -20.58 7.44 -20.62
C ARG A 188 -21.14 6.10 -20.17
N ASN A 189 -20.26 5.10 -20.04
CA ASN A 189 -20.65 3.71 -19.88
C ASN A 189 -20.66 3.22 -18.43
N ASP A 190 -19.85 3.82 -17.57
CA ASP A 190 -19.70 3.41 -16.18
C ASP A 190 -20.45 4.33 -15.22
N ASN A 191 -20.68 3.84 -14.00
CA ASN A 191 -21.34 4.60 -12.95
C ASN A 191 -20.35 5.47 -12.16
N VAL A 192 -19.78 6.48 -12.82
CA VAL A 192 -18.86 7.45 -12.18
C VAL A 192 -19.64 8.43 -11.31
N GLN A 193 -19.26 8.58 -10.04
CA GLN A 193 -19.91 9.50 -9.10
C GLN A 193 -18.98 10.66 -8.71
N PHE A 194 -19.53 11.87 -8.65
CA PHE A 194 -18.78 13.02 -8.13
C PHE A 194 -18.41 12.82 -6.65
N GLY A 195 -17.20 13.22 -6.26
CA GLY A 195 -16.67 13.07 -4.89
C GLY A 195 -16.32 11.63 -4.48
N VAL A 196 -16.66 10.63 -5.28
CA VAL A 196 -16.29 9.21 -5.06
C VAL A 196 -15.27 8.75 -6.10
N ASN A 197 -15.51 9.05 -7.37
CA ASN A 197 -14.66 8.64 -8.48
C ASN A 197 -14.08 9.83 -9.25
N LEU A 198 -14.78 10.98 -9.23
CA LEU A 198 -14.41 12.16 -9.99
C LEU A 198 -14.54 13.43 -9.14
N ASP A 199 -13.49 14.25 -9.15
CA ASP A 199 -13.55 15.61 -8.65
C ASP A 199 -13.39 16.63 -9.78
N VAL A 200 -14.07 17.76 -9.61
CA VAL A 200 -13.95 18.95 -10.45
C VAL A 200 -13.33 20.06 -9.60
N THR A 201 -12.21 20.61 -10.03
CA THR A 201 -11.46 21.60 -9.26
C THR A 201 -10.94 22.75 -10.11
N SER A 202 -10.79 23.93 -9.49
CA SER A 202 -10.10 25.07 -10.10
C SER A 202 -9.17 25.72 -9.09
N TYR A 203 -8.13 26.39 -9.59
CA TYR A 203 -7.27 27.27 -8.82
C TYR A 203 -7.11 28.60 -9.54
N THR A 204 -7.79 29.62 -9.03
CA THR A 204 -7.82 30.97 -9.61
C THR A 204 -7.58 31.99 -8.51
N ASN A 205 -6.83 33.05 -8.81
CA ASN A 205 -6.54 34.15 -7.87
C ASN A 205 -6.04 33.68 -6.49
N GLY A 206 -5.23 32.61 -6.46
CA GLY A 206 -4.66 32.07 -5.23
C GLY A 206 -5.60 31.19 -4.40
N LYS A 207 -6.83 30.91 -4.87
CA LYS A 207 -7.83 30.11 -4.16
C LYS A 207 -8.16 28.84 -4.93
N ARG A 208 -8.12 27.69 -4.24
CA ARG A 208 -8.55 26.39 -4.76
C ARG A 208 -10.03 26.15 -4.41
N GLU A 209 -10.81 25.66 -5.36
CA GLU A 209 -12.24 25.37 -5.18
C GLU A 209 -12.59 23.96 -5.67
N THR A 210 -13.57 23.31 -5.01
CA THR A 210 -14.24 22.07 -5.47
C THR A 210 -15.60 22.44 -6.05
N HIS A 211 -15.94 21.91 -7.23
CA HIS A 211 -17.21 22.19 -7.90
C HIS A 211 -18.13 20.97 -8.03
N ASN A 212 -17.85 19.91 -7.26
CA ASN A 212 -18.58 18.64 -7.32
C ASN A 212 -20.08 18.82 -7.06
N PRO A 213 -20.95 18.57 -8.06
CA PRO A 213 -22.36 18.37 -7.80
C PRO A 213 -22.59 17.04 -7.05
N PRO A 214 -23.74 16.86 -6.39
CA PRO A 214 -24.11 15.53 -5.89
C PRO A 214 -24.46 14.58 -7.05
N GLY A 215 -24.12 13.30 -6.90
CA GLY A 215 -24.59 12.22 -7.79
C GLY A 215 -23.67 11.89 -8.97
N ARG A 216 -24.27 11.37 -10.05
CA ARG A 216 -23.54 10.79 -11.19
C ARG A 216 -22.85 11.85 -12.04
N ALA A 217 -21.58 11.61 -12.36
CA ALA A 217 -20.78 12.40 -13.28
C ALA A 217 -21.04 12.00 -14.74
N LEU A 218 -22.03 12.63 -15.37
CA LEU A 218 -22.36 12.43 -16.78
C LEU A 218 -21.46 13.28 -17.70
N PRO A 219 -21.12 12.81 -18.91
CA PRO A 219 -20.28 13.56 -19.85
C PRO A 219 -20.76 14.99 -20.10
N TYR A 220 -22.07 15.19 -20.27
CA TYR A 220 -22.65 16.52 -20.51
C TYR A 220 -22.22 17.56 -19.46
N THR A 221 -22.38 17.22 -18.18
CA THR A 221 -22.02 18.11 -17.07
C THR A 221 -20.51 18.20 -16.86
N VAL A 222 -19.80 17.08 -17.01
CA VAL A 222 -18.34 17.04 -16.79
C VAL A 222 -17.60 17.87 -17.85
N TRP A 223 -18.00 17.79 -19.11
CA TRP A 223 -17.38 18.56 -20.18
C TRP A 223 -17.73 20.05 -20.10
N ASP A 224 -18.92 20.41 -19.62
CA ASP A 224 -19.29 21.81 -19.34
C ASP A 224 -18.37 22.45 -18.28
N PHE A 225 -18.04 21.72 -17.20
CA PHE A 225 -17.05 22.17 -16.23
C PHE A 225 -15.65 22.32 -16.83
N TYR A 226 -15.24 21.38 -17.69
CA TYR A 226 -13.94 21.43 -18.36
C TYR A 226 -13.82 22.66 -19.27
N GLU A 227 -14.83 22.93 -20.10
CA GLU A 227 -14.90 24.13 -20.95
C GLU A 227 -14.93 25.42 -20.11
N SER A 228 -15.52 25.36 -18.91
CA SER A 228 -15.49 26.46 -17.93
C SER A 228 -14.15 26.62 -17.20
N GLY A 229 -13.11 25.91 -17.62
CA GLY A 229 -11.74 26.05 -17.11
C GLY A 229 -11.40 25.17 -15.90
N CYS A 230 -12.31 24.26 -15.50
CA CYS A 230 -12.05 23.34 -14.38
C CYS A 230 -11.18 22.14 -14.80
N SER A 231 -10.33 21.71 -13.89
CA SER A 231 -9.65 20.42 -13.98
C SER A 231 -10.55 19.29 -13.51
N LEU A 232 -10.39 18.13 -14.14
CA LEU A 232 -11.09 16.89 -13.81
C LEU A 232 -10.07 15.90 -13.22
N ARG A 233 -10.36 15.37 -12.04
CA ARG A 233 -9.51 14.38 -11.34
C ARG A 233 -10.27 13.08 -11.14
N MET A 234 -9.88 12.02 -11.85
CA MET A 234 -10.39 10.67 -11.61
C MET A 234 -9.59 9.98 -10.50
N LEU A 235 -10.29 9.58 -9.44
CA LEU A 235 -9.70 9.14 -8.17
C LEU A 235 -9.20 7.68 -8.19
N ASN A 236 -9.83 6.82 -8.97
CA ASN A 236 -9.53 5.39 -8.99
C ASN A 236 -9.64 4.80 -10.42
N PRO A 237 -8.84 5.29 -11.38
CA PRO A 237 -8.89 4.88 -12.79
C PRO A 237 -8.76 3.36 -12.99
N GLN A 238 -8.04 2.65 -12.11
CA GLN A 238 -7.90 1.20 -12.14
C GLN A 238 -9.21 0.44 -11.91
N ALA A 239 -10.24 1.05 -11.34
CA ALA A 239 -11.56 0.45 -11.21
C ALA A 239 -12.29 0.35 -12.57
N PHE A 240 -11.91 1.20 -13.53
CA PHE A 240 -12.56 1.32 -14.83
C PHE A 240 -11.65 0.82 -15.96
N SER A 241 -10.39 1.25 -15.98
CA SER A 241 -9.40 0.86 -16.99
C SER A 241 -8.69 -0.44 -16.63
N SER A 242 -8.73 -1.42 -17.54
CA SER A 242 -8.01 -2.69 -17.40
C SER A 242 -6.50 -2.54 -17.60
N THR A 243 -6.05 -1.60 -18.43
CA THR A 243 -4.60 -1.35 -18.61
C THR A 243 -4.01 -0.72 -17.36
N VAL A 244 -4.68 0.27 -16.77
CA VAL A 244 -4.23 0.87 -15.51
C VAL A 244 -4.22 -0.17 -14.40
N TRP A 245 -5.27 -0.99 -14.28
CA TRP A 245 -5.28 -2.11 -13.33
C TRP A 245 -4.08 -3.05 -13.54
N ASN A 246 -3.81 -3.48 -14.77
CA ASN A 246 -2.70 -4.37 -15.08
C ASN A 246 -1.36 -3.76 -14.62
N VAL A 247 -1.08 -2.52 -15.03
CA VAL A 247 0.16 -1.81 -14.67
C VAL A 247 0.31 -1.67 -13.16
N LEU A 248 -0.71 -1.21 -12.45
CA LEU A 248 -0.64 -1.03 -10.99
C LEU A 248 -0.50 -2.37 -10.25
N SER A 249 -1.22 -3.42 -10.68
CA SER A 249 -1.12 -4.76 -10.08
C SER A 249 0.28 -5.39 -10.23
N ILE A 250 1.02 -5.01 -11.28
CA ILE A 250 2.42 -5.41 -11.47
C ILE A 250 3.36 -4.54 -10.61
N LEU A 251 3.14 -3.23 -10.57
CA LEU A 251 4.00 -2.30 -9.84
C LEU A 251 3.90 -2.45 -8.31
N GLN A 252 2.74 -2.81 -7.76
CA GLN A 252 2.61 -3.03 -6.30
C GLN A 252 3.56 -4.13 -5.80
N GLU A 253 3.88 -5.12 -6.64
CA GLU A 253 4.86 -6.18 -6.32
C GLU A 253 6.31 -5.66 -6.34
N MET A 254 6.59 -4.62 -7.13
CA MET A 254 7.89 -3.94 -7.11
C MET A 254 8.09 -3.14 -5.82
N PHE A 255 7.05 -2.43 -5.38
CA PHE A 255 7.13 -1.54 -4.22
C PHE A 255 6.96 -2.25 -2.88
N GLY A 256 6.36 -3.44 -2.85
CA GLY A 256 5.95 -4.07 -1.59
C GLY A 256 4.95 -3.21 -0.80
N SER A 257 4.15 -2.44 -1.53
CA SER A 257 3.17 -1.48 -1.03
C SER A 257 2.11 -1.29 -2.12
N MET A 258 0.91 -0.86 -1.73
CA MET A 258 -0.16 -0.56 -2.68
C MET A 258 0.34 0.42 -3.74
N ALA A 259 0.01 0.14 -5.02
CA ALA A 259 0.17 1.08 -6.11
C ALA A 259 -1.20 1.64 -6.49
N GLY A 260 -1.43 2.91 -6.21
CA GLY A 260 -2.64 3.65 -6.59
C GLY A 260 -2.37 4.56 -7.81
N ALA A 261 -3.44 5.18 -8.32
CA ALA A 261 -3.28 6.23 -9.30
C ALA A 261 -4.42 7.25 -9.27
N ASN A 262 -4.13 8.46 -9.74
CA ASN A 262 -5.13 9.46 -10.11
C ASN A 262 -4.87 9.95 -11.53
N VAL A 263 -5.92 10.18 -12.31
CA VAL A 263 -5.82 10.81 -13.64
C VAL A 263 -6.28 12.25 -13.54
N TYR A 264 -5.51 13.17 -14.10
CA TYR A 264 -5.80 14.60 -14.09
C TYR A 264 -5.87 15.12 -15.52
N LEU A 265 -7.03 15.65 -15.89
CA LEU A 265 -7.28 16.32 -17.16
C LEU A 265 -7.49 17.82 -16.89
N THR A 266 -6.66 18.68 -17.47
CA THR A 266 -6.66 20.12 -17.22
C THR A 266 -6.76 20.87 -18.55
N PRO A 267 -7.70 21.83 -18.70
CA PRO A 267 -7.85 22.62 -19.93
C PRO A 267 -6.67 23.59 -20.12
N ALA A 268 -6.51 24.07 -21.35
CA ALA A 268 -5.44 25.00 -21.69
C ALA A 268 -5.53 26.30 -20.88
N GLY A 269 -4.38 26.85 -20.49
CA GLY A 269 -4.27 28.12 -19.78
C GLY A 269 -4.78 28.13 -18.33
N THR A 270 -5.14 26.98 -17.75
CA THR A 270 -5.68 26.93 -16.37
C THR A 270 -4.81 26.14 -15.39
N GLN A 271 -5.14 26.28 -14.11
CA GLN A 271 -4.56 25.51 -13.01
C GLN A 271 -5.70 24.91 -12.17
N GLY A 272 -5.61 23.62 -11.84
CA GLY A 272 -6.66 22.91 -11.09
C GLY A 272 -6.47 22.86 -9.58
N PHE A 273 -5.22 22.94 -9.12
CA PHE A 273 -4.84 22.69 -7.73
C PHE A 273 -3.88 23.76 -7.23
N ALA A 274 -4.02 24.13 -5.96
CA ALA A 274 -3.05 24.98 -5.27
C ALA A 274 -1.72 24.22 -5.08
N PRO A 275 -0.61 24.93 -4.81
CA PRO A 275 0.62 24.32 -4.31
C PRO A 275 0.40 23.47 -3.05
N HIS A 276 0.89 22.24 -3.03
CA HIS A 276 0.80 21.31 -1.89
C HIS A 276 1.88 20.24 -1.97
N TYR A 277 2.08 19.47 -0.90
CA TYR A 277 2.77 18.18 -0.94
C TYR A 277 1.82 17.05 -0.51
N ASP A 278 2.06 15.84 -1.03
CA ASP A 278 1.31 14.63 -0.65
C ASP A 278 2.11 13.75 0.34
N ASP A 279 1.45 12.73 0.88
CA ASP A 279 2.01 11.69 1.78
C ASP A 279 2.40 10.38 1.06
N ILE A 280 2.65 10.47 -0.25
CA ILE A 280 2.99 9.33 -1.10
C ILE A 280 4.21 9.61 -1.98
N GLU A 281 4.85 8.54 -2.44
CA GLU A 281 5.89 8.62 -3.46
C GLU A 281 5.21 8.73 -4.84
N ALA A 282 5.44 9.84 -5.55
CA ALA A 282 4.68 10.20 -6.74
C ALA A 282 5.48 10.01 -8.04
N PHE A 283 4.87 9.37 -9.02
CA PHE A 283 5.35 9.27 -10.40
C PHE A 283 4.32 9.91 -11.34
N ILE A 284 4.59 11.15 -11.76
CA ILE A 284 3.81 11.89 -12.75
C ILE A 284 4.18 11.36 -14.15
N VAL A 285 3.23 10.73 -14.81
CA VAL A 285 3.35 10.17 -16.16
C VAL A 285 2.54 11.03 -17.12
N GLN A 286 3.20 11.83 -17.95
CA GLN A 286 2.52 12.74 -18.88
C GLN A 286 2.01 11.97 -20.11
N LEU A 287 0.68 11.99 -20.33
CA LEU A 287 0.00 11.17 -21.33
C LEU A 287 -0.36 11.95 -22.60
N GLU A 288 -0.92 13.14 -22.44
CA GLU A 288 -1.33 14.01 -23.55
C GLU A 288 -0.96 15.46 -23.26
N GLY A 289 -0.73 16.23 -24.34
CA GLY A 289 -0.52 17.67 -24.27
C GLY A 289 0.71 18.07 -23.45
N LYS A 290 0.63 19.23 -22.78
CA LYS A 290 1.76 19.84 -22.06
C LYS A 290 1.34 20.44 -20.73
N LYS A 291 2.18 20.33 -19.71
CA LYS A 291 1.94 20.96 -18.40
C LYS A 291 3.21 21.56 -17.81
N HIS A 292 3.13 22.80 -17.38
CA HIS A 292 4.20 23.48 -16.67
C HIS A 292 4.16 23.07 -15.19
N TRP A 293 5.22 22.41 -14.73
CA TRP A 293 5.40 21.91 -13.38
C TRP A 293 6.49 22.70 -12.67
N ARG A 294 6.22 23.03 -11.41
CA ARG A 294 7.18 23.58 -10.46
C ARG A 294 7.21 22.69 -9.22
N VAL A 295 8.41 22.24 -8.84
CA VAL A 295 8.65 21.40 -7.64
C VAL A 295 9.63 22.12 -6.72
N TYR A 296 9.40 22.02 -5.42
CA TYR A 296 10.12 22.75 -4.37
C TYR A 296 10.61 21.76 -3.32
N ASN A 297 11.71 22.09 -2.64
CA ASN A 297 12.14 21.33 -1.47
C ASN A 297 11.08 21.42 -0.35
N PRO A 298 11.03 20.42 0.56
CA PRO A 298 10.41 20.59 1.87
C PRO A 298 10.91 21.89 2.53
N ARG A 299 10.01 22.64 3.19
CA ARG A 299 10.36 23.96 3.75
C ARG A 299 11.14 23.85 5.06
N SER A 300 11.05 22.70 5.72
CA SER A 300 11.75 22.36 6.96
C SER A 300 12.00 20.85 7.02
N GLU A 301 12.82 20.42 7.98
CA GLU A 301 13.03 18.99 8.28
C GLU A 301 11.72 18.28 8.65
N ASP A 302 10.80 18.96 9.35
CA ASP A 302 9.49 18.39 9.73
C ASP A 302 8.59 18.09 8.52
N GLU A 303 8.83 18.73 7.38
CA GLU A 303 8.13 18.49 6.11
C GLU A 303 8.87 17.48 5.22
N THR A 304 10.04 16.99 5.63
CA THR A 304 10.77 15.96 4.89
C THR A 304 10.17 14.60 5.19
N LEU A 305 9.74 13.89 4.15
CA LEU A 305 9.08 12.59 4.25
C LEU A 305 7.86 12.57 5.20
N PRO A 306 6.90 13.50 5.05
CA PRO A 306 5.83 13.72 6.02
C PRO A 306 4.90 12.51 6.11
N LEU A 307 4.23 12.39 7.25
CA LEU A 307 3.29 11.30 7.53
C LEU A 307 1.90 11.53 6.91
N VAL A 308 1.57 12.78 6.59
CA VAL A 308 0.26 13.22 6.10
C VAL A 308 0.42 14.32 5.04
N SER A 309 -0.54 14.43 4.13
CA SER A 309 -0.57 15.46 3.08
C SER A 309 -0.66 16.87 3.69
N SER A 310 -0.16 17.87 2.96
CA SER A 310 -0.21 19.27 3.39
C SER A 310 -1.60 19.90 3.20
N PRO A 311 -1.89 21.04 3.86
CA PRO A 311 -2.92 21.95 3.37
C PRO A 311 -2.51 22.58 2.02
N ASN A 312 -3.45 23.30 1.39
CA ASN A 312 -3.14 24.14 0.23
C ASN A 312 -2.30 25.34 0.66
N PHE A 313 -1.15 25.55 0.02
CA PHE A 313 -0.29 26.71 0.24
C PHE A 313 -0.58 27.85 -0.74
N SER A 314 -0.31 29.07 -0.29
CA SER A 314 -0.23 30.27 -1.14
C SER A 314 1.15 30.39 -1.78
N GLN A 315 1.27 31.20 -2.84
CA GLN A 315 2.55 31.40 -3.53
C GLN A 315 3.63 32.03 -2.63
N ASN A 316 3.23 32.80 -1.61
CA ASN A 316 4.15 33.43 -0.66
C ASN A 316 4.77 32.43 0.31
N GLU A 317 4.22 31.22 0.41
CA GLU A 317 4.64 30.19 1.38
C GLU A 317 5.63 29.16 0.81
N ILE A 318 5.84 29.11 -0.50
CA ILE A 318 6.47 27.95 -1.18
C ILE A 318 7.87 28.21 -1.75
N GLY A 319 8.47 29.38 -1.52
CA GLY A 319 9.88 29.63 -1.87
C GLY A 319 10.18 29.55 -3.38
N LYS A 320 11.44 29.24 -3.73
CA LYS A 320 11.89 29.09 -5.13
C LYS A 320 11.83 27.63 -5.57
N PRO A 321 11.35 27.34 -6.80
CA PRO A 321 11.33 25.97 -7.30
C PRO A 321 12.76 25.45 -7.50
N ILE A 322 12.97 24.18 -7.16
CA ILE A 322 14.20 23.43 -7.49
C ILE A 322 14.11 22.78 -8.87
N LEU A 323 12.90 22.62 -9.39
CA LEU A 323 12.63 22.15 -10.74
C LEU A 323 11.48 22.99 -11.31
N ASP A 324 11.70 23.55 -12.50
CA ASP A 324 10.74 24.38 -13.23
C ASP A 324 10.80 23.92 -14.70
N VAL A 325 9.76 23.21 -15.15
CA VAL A 325 9.81 22.41 -16.39
C VAL A 325 8.43 22.25 -17.01
N VAL A 326 8.35 22.30 -18.34
CA VAL A 326 7.16 21.89 -19.09
C VAL A 326 7.28 20.41 -19.43
N LEU A 327 6.43 19.53 -18.87
CA LEU A 327 6.32 18.14 -19.28
C LEU A 327 5.51 18.03 -20.58
N GLU A 328 5.95 17.15 -21.48
CA GLU A 328 5.24 16.77 -22.69
C GLU A 328 4.89 15.28 -22.65
N ALA A 329 3.94 14.84 -23.47
CA ALA A 329 3.57 13.43 -23.57
C ALA A 329 4.81 12.52 -23.68
N GLY A 330 4.83 11.46 -22.88
CA GLY A 330 5.97 10.54 -22.79
C GLY A 330 6.98 10.85 -21.69
N ASP A 331 6.97 12.05 -21.11
CA ASP A 331 7.88 12.40 -20.01
C ASP A 331 7.44 11.78 -18.66
N LEU A 332 8.41 11.58 -17.76
CA LEU A 332 8.19 11.17 -16.37
C LEU A 332 8.78 12.21 -15.43
N LEU A 333 8.05 12.52 -14.35
CA LEU A 333 8.57 13.24 -13.20
C LEU A 333 8.29 12.45 -11.92
N TYR A 334 9.33 12.06 -11.20
CA TYR A 334 9.23 11.49 -9.85
C TYR A 334 9.61 12.53 -8.81
N PHE A 335 8.94 12.52 -7.65
CA PHE A 335 9.39 13.21 -6.45
C PHE A 335 8.91 12.49 -5.17
N PRO A 336 9.71 12.54 -4.08
CA PRO A 336 9.30 12.01 -2.78
C PRO A 336 8.12 12.75 -2.16
N ARG A 337 7.42 12.10 -1.22
CA ARG A 337 6.46 12.77 -0.34
C ARG A 337 7.13 13.94 0.40
N GLY A 338 6.40 15.05 0.59
CA GLY A 338 6.92 16.29 1.20
C GLY A 338 7.48 17.31 0.21
N PHE A 339 7.76 16.94 -1.04
CA PHE A 339 8.12 17.91 -2.06
C PHE A 339 6.87 18.66 -2.53
N ILE A 340 6.82 19.96 -2.21
CA ILE A 340 5.74 20.83 -2.66
C ILE A 340 5.78 20.87 -4.19
N HIS A 341 4.61 20.83 -4.82
CA HIS A 341 4.48 20.91 -6.26
C HIS A 341 3.24 21.67 -6.68
N GLN A 342 3.30 22.25 -7.88
CA GLN A 342 2.15 22.82 -8.57
C GLN A 342 2.30 22.66 -10.07
N GLY A 343 1.17 22.48 -10.76
CA GLY A 343 1.15 22.31 -12.21
C GLY A 343 0.03 23.11 -12.88
N ASN A 344 0.38 23.93 -13.88
CA ASN A 344 -0.55 24.71 -14.70
C ASN A 344 -0.38 24.37 -16.18
N CYS A 345 -1.47 24.39 -16.94
CA CYS A 345 -1.40 24.22 -18.40
C CYS A 345 -0.86 25.49 -19.06
N LEU A 346 -0.19 25.29 -20.20
CA LEU A 346 0.18 26.39 -21.10
C LEU A 346 -1.06 26.91 -21.83
N PRO A 347 -1.06 28.14 -22.37
CA PRO A 347 -2.23 28.72 -23.04
C PRO A 347 -2.71 27.95 -24.28
N ASP A 348 -1.84 27.18 -24.91
CA ASP A 348 -2.06 26.55 -26.23
C ASP A 348 -2.29 25.03 -26.18
N ALA A 349 -2.21 24.41 -25.00
CA ALA A 349 -2.34 22.97 -24.86
C ALA A 349 -3.05 22.57 -23.57
N HIS A 350 -3.98 21.60 -23.68
CA HIS A 350 -4.46 20.86 -22.52
C HIS A 350 -3.37 19.95 -21.95
N SER A 351 -3.66 19.32 -20.82
CA SER A 351 -2.81 18.27 -20.27
C SER A 351 -3.65 17.11 -19.76
N LEU A 352 -3.20 15.90 -20.07
CA LEU A 352 -3.60 14.68 -19.38
C LEU A 352 -2.36 14.03 -18.77
N HIS A 353 -2.39 13.74 -17.48
CA HIS A 353 -1.38 12.89 -16.84
C HIS A 353 -2.02 11.90 -15.87
N ILE A 354 -1.31 10.82 -15.62
CA ILE A 354 -1.63 9.88 -14.54
C ILE A 354 -0.52 9.97 -13.50
N THR A 355 -0.89 10.18 -12.25
CA THR A 355 0.04 10.07 -11.11
C THR A 355 -0.06 8.66 -10.59
N ILE A 356 1.01 7.89 -10.70
CA ILE A 356 1.13 6.59 -10.01
C ILE A 356 1.72 6.88 -8.63
N SER A 357 1.06 6.40 -7.58
CA SER A 357 1.43 6.67 -6.19
C SER A 357 1.65 5.38 -5.40
N SER A 358 2.64 5.36 -4.50
CA SER A 358 2.86 4.24 -3.59
C SER A 358 3.46 4.68 -2.25
N TYR A 359 3.74 3.73 -1.36
CA TYR A 359 4.48 3.92 -0.11
C TYR A 359 3.78 4.74 0.98
N GLN A 360 2.46 4.93 0.88
CA GLN A 360 1.68 5.55 1.93
C GLN A 360 1.79 4.74 3.23
N ARG A 361 2.15 5.39 4.34
CA ARG A 361 2.26 4.75 5.67
C ARG A 361 3.14 3.48 5.68
N ASN A 362 4.22 3.49 4.90
CA ASN A 362 5.17 2.39 4.78
C ASN A 362 6.56 2.71 5.38
N SER A 363 6.59 3.41 6.51
CA SER A 363 7.85 3.82 7.17
C SER A 363 8.32 2.86 8.25
N TRP A 364 9.58 3.03 8.70
CA TRP A 364 10.09 2.37 9.91
C TRP A 364 9.24 2.68 11.15
N GLY A 365 8.72 3.90 11.26
CA GLY A 365 7.81 4.28 12.35
C GLY A 365 6.52 3.46 12.32
N ASP A 366 5.93 3.25 11.15
CA ASP A 366 4.72 2.43 11.00
C ASP A 366 4.97 0.96 11.37
N LEU A 367 6.16 0.42 11.08
CA LEU A 367 6.54 -0.93 11.54
C LEU A 367 6.74 -0.96 13.06
N LEU A 368 7.43 0.03 13.64
CA LEU A 368 7.64 0.11 15.08
C LEU A 368 6.33 0.27 15.86
N LEU A 369 5.29 0.88 15.27
CA LEU A 369 3.93 0.90 15.83
C LEU A 369 3.31 -0.49 15.97
N LYS A 370 3.79 -1.50 15.22
CA LYS A 370 3.40 -2.90 15.38
C LYS A 370 4.33 -3.65 16.34
N VAL A 371 5.64 -3.39 16.25
CA VAL A 371 6.65 -4.09 17.08
C VAL A 371 6.55 -3.70 18.55
N MET A 372 6.47 -2.39 18.87
CA MET A 372 6.59 -1.92 20.25
C MET A 372 5.45 -2.36 21.18
N PRO A 373 4.17 -2.30 20.79
CA PRO A 373 3.09 -2.81 21.64
C PRO A 373 3.22 -4.32 21.90
N ALA A 374 3.48 -5.10 20.85
CA ALA A 374 3.63 -6.55 20.98
C ALA A 374 4.85 -6.93 21.84
N ALA A 375 5.97 -6.20 21.70
CA ALA A 375 7.13 -6.39 22.56
C ALA A 375 6.83 -6.11 24.03
N LEU A 376 6.02 -5.07 24.31
CA LEU A 376 5.66 -4.70 25.66
C LEU A 376 4.72 -5.73 26.30
N GLU A 377 3.75 -6.24 25.55
CA GLU A 377 2.85 -7.32 25.99
C GLU A 377 3.66 -8.56 26.38
N MET A 378 4.54 -9.06 25.51
CA MET A 378 5.38 -10.22 25.80
C MET A 378 6.34 -9.97 26.98
N ALA A 379 6.96 -8.79 27.06
CA ALA A 379 7.83 -8.43 28.18
C ALA A 379 7.07 -8.43 29.52
N MET A 380 5.82 -7.95 29.53
CA MET A 380 4.95 -7.97 30.70
C MET A 380 4.52 -9.39 31.09
N GLU A 381 4.43 -10.34 30.16
CA GLU A 381 4.12 -11.74 30.45
C GLU A 381 5.33 -12.50 31.00
N GLU A 382 6.51 -12.27 30.43
CA GLU A 382 7.70 -13.08 30.70
C GLU A 382 8.58 -12.53 31.82
N ASP A 383 8.57 -11.21 32.04
CA ASP A 383 9.55 -10.54 32.89
C ASP A 383 8.92 -9.71 34.02
N VAL A 384 9.26 -10.09 35.26
CA VAL A 384 8.70 -9.44 36.44
C VAL A 384 9.12 -7.98 36.57
N GLU A 385 10.25 -7.55 36.01
CA GLU A 385 10.68 -6.14 36.07
C GLU A 385 9.66 -5.23 35.37
N PHE A 386 9.06 -5.68 34.27
CA PHE A 386 8.00 -4.94 33.57
C PHE A 386 6.64 -4.98 34.31
N ARG A 387 6.48 -5.89 35.28
CA ARG A 387 5.27 -6.01 36.11
C ARG A 387 5.37 -5.32 37.46
N LYS A 388 6.55 -4.86 37.88
CA LYS A 388 6.72 -4.15 39.15
C LYS A 388 5.88 -2.87 39.14
N GLY A 389 5.19 -2.61 40.25
CA GLY A 389 4.42 -1.38 40.44
C GLY A 389 5.32 -0.14 40.42
N LEU A 390 4.77 0.97 39.92
CA LEU A 390 5.44 2.27 39.97
C LEU A 390 5.64 2.73 41.44
N PRO A 391 6.64 3.59 41.73
CA PRO A 391 6.77 4.23 43.04
C PRO A 391 5.48 4.96 43.43
N LEU A 392 4.98 4.78 44.66
CA LEU A 392 3.68 5.32 45.08
C LEU A 392 3.59 6.85 44.99
N ASP A 393 4.72 7.54 45.11
CA ASP A 393 4.84 8.99 45.11
C ASP A 393 5.26 9.59 43.75
N TYR A 394 5.29 8.79 42.67
CA TYR A 394 5.82 9.23 41.37
C TYR A 394 5.13 10.49 40.82
N LEU A 395 3.84 10.69 41.12
CA LEU A 395 3.08 11.89 40.72
C LEU A 395 3.59 13.19 41.36
N SER A 396 4.38 13.11 42.43
CA SER A 396 4.97 14.28 43.10
C SER A 396 6.23 14.83 42.41
N PHE A 397 6.87 14.03 41.55
CA PHE A 397 8.14 14.39 40.87
C PHE A 397 8.19 14.06 39.36
N MET A 398 7.22 13.32 38.82
CA MET A 398 7.03 13.07 37.38
C MET A 398 5.80 13.81 36.83
N GLY A 399 5.66 13.86 35.50
CA GLY A 399 4.58 14.57 34.80
C GLY A 399 4.92 16.03 34.44
N VAL A 400 4.12 16.62 33.55
CA VAL A 400 4.37 17.96 32.99
C VAL A 400 4.47 19.04 34.08
N GLN A 401 3.61 18.97 35.11
CA GLN A 401 3.64 19.91 36.26
C GLN A 401 4.94 19.90 37.08
N ASN A 402 5.75 18.85 36.93
CA ASN A 402 7.02 18.66 37.65
C ASN A 402 8.22 18.67 36.69
N SER A 403 8.05 19.11 35.43
CA SER A 403 9.10 19.06 34.41
C SER A 403 10.33 19.92 34.73
N ASP A 404 10.15 21.01 35.47
CA ASP A 404 11.23 21.92 35.89
C ASP A 404 11.97 21.46 37.16
N LYS A 405 11.48 20.41 37.84
CA LYS A 405 12.11 19.84 39.04
C LYS A 405 13.28 18.91 38.68
N GLN A 406 14.22 19.41 37.88
CA GLN A 406 15.37 18.63 37.40
C GLN A 406 16.32 18.23 38.53
N GLU A 407 16.31 18.96 39.66
CA GLU A 407 17.16 18.68 40.82
C GLU A 407 16.64 17.55 41.73
N ASP A 408 15.44 17.00 41.49
CA ASP A 408 14.92 15.89 42.31
C ASP A 408 15.57 14.55 41.91
N PRO A 409 16.42 13.94 42.77
CA PRO A 409 17.13 12.70 42.42
C PRO A 409 16.21 11.50 42.21
N ARG A 410 14.93 11.57 42.63
CA ARG A 410 13.93 10.53 42.31
C ARG A 410 13.59 10.54 40.83
N ARG A 411 13.57 11.71 40.17
CA ARG A 411 13.32 11.85 38.74
C ARG A 411 14.40 11.16 37.91
N ASP A 412 15.67 11.39 38.24
CA ASP A 412 16.79 10.77 37.54
C ASP A 412 16.79 9.25 37.67
N ARG A 413 16.52 8.75 38.88
CA ARG A 413 16.39 7.29 39.12
C ARG A 413 15.21 6.69 38.34
N PHE A 414 14.07 7.39 38.28
CA PHE A 414 12.90 6.96 37.52
C PHE A 414 13.20 6.89 36.03
N LEU A 415 13.80 7.94 35.45
CA LEU A 415 14.17 7.99 34.03
C LEU A 415 15.25 6.95 33.69
N SER A 416 16.23 6.75 34.57
CA SER A 416 17.27 5.72 34.39
C SER A 416 16.69 4.31 34.41
N HIS A 417 15.71 4.04 35.29
CA HIS A 417 15.02 2.76 35.32
C HIS A 417 14.18 2.55 34.05
N MET A 418 13.46 3.57 33.61
CA MET A 418 12.69 3.54 32.35
C MET A 418 13.59 3.28 31.14
N ASP A 419 14.74 3.96 31.02
CA ASP A 419 15.73 3.72 29.97
C ASP A 419 16.25 2.27 29.98
N GLY A 420 16.51 1.73 31.18
CA GLY A 420 16.88 0.32 31.35
C GLY A 420 15.81 -0.64 30.83
N LEU A 421 14.53 -0.39 31.14
CA LEU A 421 13.41 -1.17 30.64
C LEU A 421 13.25 -1.03 29.12
N MET A 422 13.39 0.17 28.56
CA MET A 422 13.31 0.40 27.11
C MET A 422 14.44 -0.32 26.34
N LYS A 423 15.67 -0.34 26.88
CA LYS A 423 16.78 -1.11 26.30
C LYS A 423 16.52 -2.60 26.36
N LYS A 424 15.93 -3.07 27.46
CA LYS A 424 15.55 -4.47 27.65
C LYS A 424 14.38 -4.88 26.74
N LEU A 425 13.46 -3.97 26.43
CA LEU A 425 12.29 -4.23 25.58
C LEU A 425 12.67 -4.77 24.19
N VAL A 426 13.83 -4.34 23.66
CA VAL A 426 14.32 -4.79 22.35
C VAL A 426 14.53 -6.31 22.29
N SER A 427 14.88 -6.98 23.40
CA SER A 427 15.02 -8.45 23.41
C SER A 427 13.71 -9.20 23.29
N TYR A 428 12.58 -8.49 23.49
CA TYR A 428 11.23 -9.02 23.33
C TYR A 428 10.61 -8.55 22.02
N ALA A 429 11.33 -7.97 21.06
CA ALA A 429 10.71 -7.47 19.83
C ALA A 429 10.29 -8.64 18.89
N PRO A 430 8.97 -8.88 18.66
CA PRO A 430 8.53 -9.94 17.74
C PRO A 430 8.51 -9.39 16.31
N VAL A 431 9.69 -9.13 15.75
CA VAL A 431 9.83 -8.43 14.47
C VAL A 431 9.09 -9.17 13.35
N ASP A 432 9.22 -10.49 13.25
CA ASP A 432 8.58 -11.27 12.19
C ASP A 432 7.04 -11.20 12.29
N ALA A 433 6.47 -11.38 13.48
CA ALA A 433 5.02 -11.27 13.68
C ALA A 433 4.50 -9.86 13.37
N ALA A 434 5.27 -8.82 13.74
CA ALA A 434 4.92 -7.44 13.41
C ALA A 434 4.96 -7.17 11.90
N VAL A 435 5.94 -7.76 11.19
CA VAL A 435 6.03 -7.71 9.72
C VAL A 435 4.84 -8.44 9.10
N ASP A 436 4.43 -9.59 9.63
CA ASP A 436 3.23 -10.30 9.16
C ASP A 436 1.97 -9.46 9.35
N GLN A 437 1.78 -8.86 10.52
CA GLN A 437 0.65 -7.95 10.77
C GLN A 437 0.65 -6.74 9.82
N LYS A 438 1.83 -6.23 9.47
CA LYS A 438 1.94 -5.17 8.45
C LYS A 438 1.64 -5.71 7.04
N ALA A 439 2.06 -6.94 6.73
CA ALA A 439 1.76 -7.60 5.47
C ALA A 439 0.26 -7.84 5.30
N LEU A 440 -0.49 -8.15 6.37
CA LEU A 440 -1.95 -8.30 6.31
C LEU A 440 -2.63 -7.02 5.79
N GLY A 441 -2.23 -5.86 6.29
CA GLY A 441 -2.69 -4.56 5.77
C GLY A 441 -2.37 -4.42 4.29
N PHE A 442 -1.12 -4.67 3.89
CA PHE A 442 -0.72 -4.63 2.50
C PHE A 442 -1.52 -5.58 1.59
N LEU A 443 -1.79 -6.82 2.02
CA LEU A 443 -2.61 -7.77 1.27
C LEU A 443 -4.06 -7.29 1.12
N HIS A 444 -4.61 -6.60 2.12
CA HIS A 444 -5.94 -6.00 2.02
C HIS A 444 -5.97 -4.84 1.00
N ASP A 445 -4.89 -4.06 0.96
CA ASP A 445 -4.76 -2.89 0.08
C ASP A 445 -4.50 -3.26 -1.39
N CYS A 446 -3.95 -4.45 -1.64
CA CYS A 446 -3.53 -4.91 -2.95
C CYS A 446 -4.68 -4.96 -3.97
N LEU A 447 -4.39 -4.56 -5.21
CA LEU A 447 -5.23 -4.92 -6.34
C LEU A 447 -5.16 -6.44 -6.57
N PRO A 448 -6.26 -7.07 -7.03
CA PRO A 448 -6.21 -8.46 -7.47
C PRO A 448 -5.25 -8.60 -8.68
N PRO A 449 -4.60 -9.75 -8.86
CA PRO A 449 -3.69 -9.95 -9.97
C PRO A 449 -4.43 -9.97 -11.32
N MET A 450 -3.92 -9.24 -12.31
CA MET A 450 -4.36 -9.38 -13.70
C MET A 450 -3.74 -10.65 -14.30
N LEU A 451 -4.57 -11.65 -14.62
CA LEU A 451 -4.10 -12.93 -15.19
C LEU A 451 -3.88 -12.83 -16.69
N ASN A 452 -2.77 -13.39 -17.17
CA ASN A 452 -2.59 -13.58 -18.60
C ASN A 452 -3.48 -14.75 -19.11
N ALA A 453 -3.56 -14.93 -20.43
CA ALA A 453 -4.42 -15.95 -21.03
C ALA A 453 -4.08 -17.38 -20.57
N GLU A 454 -2.78 -17.71 -20.43
CA GLU A 454 -2.31 -19.02 -19.99
C GLU A 454 -2.67 -19.28 -18.52
N GLU A 455 -2.43 -18.31 -17.64
CA GLU A 455 -2.74 -18.38 -16.22
C GLU A 455 -4.25 -18.48 -15.99
N LYS A 456 -5.05 -17.72 -16.76
CA LYS A 456 -6.49 -17.85 -16.74
C LYS A 456 -6.94 -19.25 -17.18
N ALA A 457 -6.40 -19.76 -18.29
CA ALA A 457 -6.76 -21.07 -18.83
C ALA A 457 -6.33 -22.28 -17.97
N SER A 458 -5.39 -22.09 -17.06
CA SER A 458 -4.82 -23.16 -16.21
C SER A 458 -5.15 -23.00 -14.71
N SER A 459 -5.96 -22.01 -14.36
CA SER A 459 -6.49 -21.75 -13.01
C SER A 459 -8.01 -21.98 -12.97
N VAL A 460 -8.62 -21.81 -11.79
CA VAL A 460 -10.08 -21.95 -11.61
C VAL A 460 -10.89 -21.04 -12.53
N TYR A 461 -10.34 -19.88 -12.93
CA TYR A 461 -11.01 -18.94 -13.83
C TYR A 461 -11.17 -19.46 -15.27
N GLY A 462 -10.47 -20.53 -15.63
CA GLY A 462 -10.58 -21.23 -16.91
C GLY A 462 -11.13 -22.65 -16.75
N ALA A 463 -11.66 -23.00 -15.57
CA ALA A 463 -12.20 -24.33 -15.33
C ALA A 463 -13.35 -24.64 -16.30
N PRO A 464 -13.44 -25.87 -16.85
CA PRO A 464 -14.44 -26.24 -17.85
C PRO A 464 -15.86 -26.40 -17.32
N ALA A 465 -16.06 -26.22 -16.00
CA ALA A 465 -17.35 -26.33 -15.33
C ALA A 465 -18.39 -25.40 -15.99
N ARG A 466 -19.50 -25.98 -16.45
CA ARG A 466 -20.54 -25.25 -17.18
C ARG A 466 -21.91 -25.91 -17.04
N TRP A 467 -22.94 -25.18 -17.43
CA TRP A 467 -24.28 -25.70 -17.60
C TRP A 467 -24.47 -26.14 -19.05
N GLU A 468 -24.78 -27.42 -19.28
CA GLU A 468 -24.97 -28.00 -20.62
C GLU A 468 -26.09 -29.02 -20.54
N ASP A 469 -27.03 -28.96 -21.50
CA ASP A 469 -28.17 -29.90 -21.62
C ASP A 469 -28.98 -30.12 -20.34
N GLY A 470 -29.11 -29.08 -19.50
CA GLY A 470 -29.90 -29.13 -18.26
C GLY A 470 -29.17 -29.72 -17.06
N GLU A 471 -27.87 -30.01 -17.18
CA GLU A 471 -27.04 -30.53 -16.10
C GLU A 471 -25.75 -29.70 -15.92
N ALA A 472 -25.20 -29.75 -14.70
CA ALA A 472 -23.90 -29.18 -14.42
C ALA A 472 -22.81 -30.20 -14.80
N VAL A 473 -22.01 -29.88 -15.83
CA VAL A 473 -20.95 -30.75 -16.35
C VAL A 473 -19.57 -30.20 -15.96
N ASN A 474 -18.58 -31.08 -15.88
CA ASN A 474 -17.18 -30.72 -15.60
C ASN A 474 -16.95 -29.97 -14.27
N VAL A 475 -17.76 -30.26 -13.25
CA VAL A 475 -17.74 -29.57 -11.95
C VAL A 475 -16.60 -29.98 -11.01
N THR A 476 -15.91 -31.08 -11.30
CA THR A 476 -14.84 -31.59 -10.44
C THR A 476 -13.48 -31.37 -11.07
N VAL A 477 -12.61 -30.63 -10.37
CA VAL A 477 -11.18 -30.61 -10.65
C VAL A 477 -10.58 -31.88 -10.03
N GLN A 478 -10.03 -32.78 -10.84
CA GLN A 478 -9.31 -33.94 -10.31
C GLN A 478 -7.81 -33.70 -10.38
N MET A 479 -7.22 -33.20 -9.29
CA MET A 479 -5.77 -33.14 -9.19
C MET A 479 -5.20 -34.52 -8.86
N LYS A 480 -4.17 -34.91 -9.59
CA LYS A 480 -3.37 -36.12 -9.32
C LYS A 480 -2.03 -35.74 -8.69
N GLY A 481 -1.36 -36.67 -8.02
CA GLY A 481 -0.02 -36.45 -7.47
C GLY A 481 1.00 -35.92 -8.50
N GLN A 482 0.89 -36.31 -9.78
CA GLN A 482 1.78 -35.83 -10.86
C GLN A 482 1.39 -34.45 -11.43
N THR A 483 0.26 -33.88 -11.01
CA THR A 483 -0.16 -32.54 -11.44
C THR A 483 0.87 -31.53 -10.98
N ARG A 484 1.33 -30.68 -11.89
CA ARG A 484 2.31 -29.66 -11.58
C ARG A 484 1.62 -28.34 -11.28
N ILE A 485 1.89 -27.80 -10.10
CA ILE A 485 1.27 -26.58 -9.56
C ILE A 485 2.32 -25.53 -9.20
N ARG A 486 1.92 -24.26 -9.21
CA ARG A 486 2.66 -23.15 -8.61
C ARG A 486 1.70 -22.04 -8.18
N LEU A 487 2.14 -21.16 -7.27
CA LEU A 487 1.45 -19.90 -7.00
C LEU A 487 1.29 -19.07 -8.28
N ILE A 488 0.15 -18.40 -8.43
CA ILE A 488 -0.13 -17.60 -9.61
C ILE A 488 0.75 -16.35 -9.67
N ARG A 489 1.04 -15.71 -8.52
CA ARG A 489 2.03 -14.63 -8.34
C ARG A 489 2.84 -14.86 -7.06
N ALA A 490 4.04 -14.30 -6.98
CA ALA A 490 4.89 -14.44 -5.81
C ALA A 490 4.30 -13.78 -4.54
N GLY A 491 3.58 -12.67 -4.72
CA GLY A 491 2.93 -11.90 -3.65
C GLY A 491 1.44 -12.17 -3.49
N VAL A 492 0.91 -13.26 -4.09
CA VAL A 492 -0.55 -13.50 -4.08
C VAL A 492 -1.09 -13.85 -2.70
N ALA A 493 -0.26 -14.49 -1.87
CA ALA A 493 -0.67 -15.03 -0.58
C ALA A 493 0.43 -14.91 0.48
N ARG A 494 0.02 -14.85 1.75
CA ARG A 494 0.89 -14.77 2.93
C ARG A 494 0.34 -15.68 4.03
N LEU A 495 1.22 -16.52 4.58
CA LEU A 495 0.92 -17.36 5.73
C LEU A 495 1.19 -16.57 7.01
N CYS A 496 0.23 -16.53 7.94
CA CYS A 496 0.36 -15.82 9.20
C CYS A 496 -0.28 -16.62 10.33
N GLY A 497 0.38 -16.67 11.50
CA GLY A 497 -0.16 -17.25 12.73
C GLY A 497 -0.69 -16.16 13.67
N ASP A 498 -1.75 -16.45 14.41
CA ASP A 498 -2.32 -15.56 15.44
C ASP A 498 -2.24 -16.15 16.87
N GLY A 499 -1.45 -17.20 17.05
CA GLY A 499 -1.24 -17.89 18.33
C GLY A 499 -2.27 -18.99 18.64
N GLY A 500 -3.38 -19.06 17.88
CA GLY A 500 -4.38 -20.12 18.00
C GLY A 500 -4.60 -20.92 16.71
N ALA A 501 -4.40 -20.28 15.56
CA ALA A 501 -4.52 -20.87 14.24
C ALA A 501 -3.51 -20.28 13.25
N VAL A 502 -3.32 -20.98 12.14
CA VAL A 502 -2.54 -20.48 10.99
C VAL A 502 -3.53 -20.14 9.89
N HIS A 503 -3.41 -18.95 9.31
CA HIS A 503 -4.24 -18.48 8.23
C HIS A 503 -3.40 -18.16 6.99
N LEU A 504 -3.94 -18.51 5.82
CA LEU A 504 -3.42 -18.06 4.53
C LEU A 504 -4.28 -16.90 4.05
N TYR A 505 -3.70 -15.71 4.02
CA TYR A 505 -4.30 -14.51 3.46
C TYR A 505 -3.95 -14.39 1.98
N TYR A 506 -4.86 -13.89 1.15
CA TYR A 506 -4.67 -13.84 -0.31
C TYR A 506 -5.39 -12.68 -0.99
N THR A 507 -4.96 -12.35 -2.19
CA THR A 507 -5.38 -11.15 -2.95
C THR A 507 -6.28 -11.44 -4.16
N THR A 508 -6.47 -12.70 -4.54
CA THR A 508 -7.22 -13.11 -5.75
C THR A 508 -8.70 -12.77 -5.72
N GLU A 509 -9.26 -12.60 -4.53
CA GLU A 509 -10.65 -12.19 -4.31
C GLU A 509 -10.79 -10.68 -4.05
N ASN A 510 -9.70 -9.91 -3.97
CA ASN A 510 -9.79 -8.46 -3.73
C ASN A 510 -10.55 -7.75 -4.86
N SER A 511 -11.15 -6.61 -4.53
CA SER A 511 -11.73 -5.72 -5.55
C SER A 511 -10.67 -4.81 -6.18
N ARG A 512 -10.96 -4.33 -7.40
CA ARG A 512 -10.23 -3.20 -8.01
C ARG A 512 -10.54 -1.86 -7.32
N VAL A 513 -11.58 -1.81 -6.48
CA VAL A 513 -11.92 -0.69 -5.62
C VAL A 513 -11.34 -0.95 -4.23
N TYR A 514 -10.53 -0.02 -3.74
CA TYR A 514 -9.83 -0.10 -2.45
C TYR A 514 -10.81 -0.43 -1.32
N HIS A 515 -10.51 -1.49 -0.57
CA HIS A 515 -11.27 -1.98 0.60
C HIS A 515 -12.78 -2.14 0.37
N GLN A 516 -13.22 -2.34 -0.88
CA GLN A 516 -14.62 -2.68 -1.15
C GLN A 516 -15.00 -4.03 -0.53
N GLN A 517 -14.02 -4.92 -0.38
CA GLN A 517 -14.18 -6.20 0.28
C GLN A 517 -13.34 -6.24 1.56
N GLU A 518 -13.82 -7.00 2.54
CA GLU A 518 -13.05 -7.38 3.72
C GLU A 518 -11.83 -8.23 3.33
N LEU A 519 -10.80 -8.18 4.18
CA LEU A 519 -9.60 -9.00 4.07
C LEU A 519 -9.97 -10.49 3.98
N LYS A 520 -9.41 -11.18 2.98
CA LYS A 520 -9.69 -12.58 2.69
C LYS A 520 -8.63 -13.49 3.27
N SER A 521 -9.08 -14.57 3.90
CA SER A 521 -8.21 -15.62 4.41
C SER A 521 -8.90 -16.98 4.36
N MET A 522 -8.11 -18.03 4.57
CA MET A 522 -8.58 -19.38 4.87
C MET A 522 -7.74 -19.95 6.00
N GLU A 523 -8.39 -20.66 6.92
CA GLU A 523 -7.69 -21.36 8.00
C GLU A 523 -6.93 -22.56 7.42
N ILE A 524 -5.70 -22.74 7.86
CA ILE A 524 -4.77 -23.78 7.43
C ILE A 524 -4.60 -24.74 8.60
N LYS A 525 -4.86 -26.03 8.34
CA LYS A 525 -4.58 -27.10 9.28
C LYS A 525 -3.07 -27.22 9.50
N GLU A 526 -2.66 -27.58 10.71
CA GLU A 526 -1.24 -27.77 11.06
C GLU A 526 -0.50 -28.70 10.08
N GLU A 527 -1.16 -29.77 9.62
CA GLU A 527 -0.65 -30.75 8.64
C GLU A 527 -0.42 -30.20 7.21
N HIS A 528 -0.81 -28.95 6.94
CA HIS A 528 -0.65 -28.28 5.64
C HIS A 528 0.34 -27.11 5.68
N THR A 529 0.79 -26.68 6.86
CA THR A 529 1.66 -25.51 7.05
C THR A 529 2.98 -25.65 6.28
N ASP A 530 3.74 -26.74 6.52
CA ASP A 530 5.02 -27.00 5.85
C ASP A 530 4.87 -27.07 4.32
N ALA A 531 3.73 -27.60 3.85
CA ALA A 531 3.45 -27.71 2.43
C ALA A 531 3.18 -26.37 1.76
N LEU A 532 2.52 -25.44 2.46
CA LEU A 532 2.32 -24.07 1.99
C LEU A 532 3.63 -23.28 1.98
N GLU A 533 4.44 -23.39 3.03
CA GLU A 533 5.76 -22.77 3.07
C GLU A 533 6.64 -23.27 1.92
N PHE A 534 6.67 -24.59 1.70
CA PHE A 534 7.37 -25.20 0.58
C PHE A 534 6.89 -24.65 -0.78
N LEU A 535 5.56 -24.56 -0.99
CA LEU A 535 4.97 -24.04 -2.22
C LEU A 535 5.28 -22.55 -2.43
N ILE A 536 5.20 -21.73 -1.37
CA ILE A 536 5.51 -20.28 -1.40
C ILE A 536 6.98 -20.07 -1.78
N HIS A 537 7.90 -20.84 -1.17
CA HIS A 537 9.33 -20.74 -1.43
C HIS A 537 9.75 -21.36 -2.76
N ALA A 538 8.98 -22.30 -3.32
CA ALA A 538 9.25 -22.90 -4.61
C ALA A 538 8.97 -21.95 -5.80
N TYR A 539 8.15 -20.91 -5.61
CA TYR A 539 7.85 -19.94 -6.66
C TYR A 539 9.14 -19.33 -7.27
N PRO A 540 9.27 -19.22 -8.61
CA PRO A 540 8.25 -19.41 -9.66
C PRO A 540 8.19 -20.83 -10.25
N LYS A 541 8.88 -21.81 -9.65
CA LYS A 541 8.98 -23.16 -10.21
C LYS A 541 7.67 -23.92 -10.00
N PHE A 542 7.29 -24.68 -11.02
CA PHE A 542 6.26 -25.71 -10.88
C PHE A 542 6.80 -26.89 -10.08
N ILE A 543 6.04 -27.30 -9.07
CA ILE A 543 6.27 -28.51 -8.26
C ILE A 543 5.15 -29.52 -8.53
N THR A 544 5.37 -30.81 -8.26
CA THR A 544 4.27 -31.79 -8.33
C THR A 544 3.48 -31.80 -7.03
N VAL A 545 2.18 -32.06 -7.09
CA VAL A 545 1.33 -32.23 -5.89
C VAL A 545 1.93 -33.29 -4.95
N SER A 546 2.47 -34.39 -5.49
CA SER A 546 3.12 -35.46 -4.72
C SER A 546 4.36 -35.01 -3.93
N SER A 547 5.00 -33.90 -4.34
CA SER A 547 6.19 -33.35 -3.67
C SER A 547 5.86 -32.46 -2.48
N LEU A 548 4.58 -32.11 -2.26
CA LEU A 548 4.16 -31.37 -1.09
C LEU A 548 4.48 -32.19 0.18
N PRO A 549 5.14 -31.60 1.19
CA PRO A 549 5.43 -32.26 2.45
C PRO A 549 4.16 -32.37 3.32
N CYS A 550 3.26 -33.27 2.93
CA CYS A 550 2.13 -33.72 3.76
C CYS A 550 2.23 -35.24 3.98
N ASP A 551 1.63 -35.71 5.07
CA ASP A 551 1.70 -37.12 5.51
C ASP A 551 1.05 -38.11 4.53
N THR A 552 -0.05 -37.71 3.89
CA THR A 552 -0.84 -38.56 3.00
C THR A 552 -1.01 -37.93 1.63
N GLU A 553 -1.15 -38.77 0.59
CA GLU A 553 -1.40 -38.30 -0.77
C GLU A 553 -2.76 -37.59 -0.89
N GLU A 554 -3.75 -38.00 -0.09
CA GLU A 554 -5.05 -37.35 0.04
C GLU A 554 -4.93 -35.91 0.57
N ASN A 555 -4.13 -35.69 1.61
CA ASN A 555 -3.88 -34.36 2.16
C ASN A 555 -3.21 -33.42 1.14
N LYS A 556 -2.25 -33.95 0.35
CA LYS A 556 -1.59 -33.16 -0.71
C LYS A 556 -2.57 -32.73 -1.79
N ILE A 557 -3.43 -33.64 -2.24
CA ILE A 557 -4.45 -33.37 -3.27
C ILE A 557 -5.48 -32.37 -2.73
N SER A 558 -6.00 -32.60 -1.53
CA SER A 558 -7.00 -31.74 -0.89
C SER A 558 -6.48 -30.30 -0.71
N LEU A 559 -5.24 -30.13 -0.24
CA LEU A 559 -4.62 -28.81 -0.14
C LEU A 559 -4.50 -28.13 -1.52
N ALA A 560 -4.01 -28.85 -2.52
CA ALA A 560 -3.85 -28.30 -3.87
C ALA A 560 -5.21 -27.91 -4.49
N GLU A 561 -6.24 -28.73 -4.34
CA GLU A 561 -7.60 -28.43 -4.81
C GLU A 561 -8.17 -27.18 -4.12
N SER A 562 -8.02 -27.06 -2.80
CA SER A 562 -8.50 -25.90 -2.06
C SER A 562 -7.82 -24.59 -2.50
N LEU A 563 -6.50 -24.61 -2.70
CA LEU A 563 -5.76 -23.45 -3.22
C LEU A 563 -6.15 -23.10 -4.66
N PHE A 564 -6.46 -24.12 -5.47
CA PHE A 564 -6.88 -23.93 -6.84
C PHE A 564 -8.26 -23.27 -6.90
N GLU A 565 -9.22 -23.74 -6.10
CA GLU A 565 -10.57 -23.16 -5.98
C GLU A 565 -10.52 -21.67 -5.59
N LYS A 566 -9.54 -21.29 -4.77
CA LYS A 566 -9.27 -19.89 -4.39
C LYS A 566 -8.50 -19.07 -5.43
N GLY A 567 -8.12 -19.68 -6.56
CA GLY A 567 -7.32 -19.03 -7.61
C GLY A 567 -5.89 -18.67 -7.20
N ILE A 568 -5.41 -19.19 -6.06
CA ILE A 568 -4.09 -18.90 -5.50
C ILE A 568 -2.99 -19.60 -6.31
N ILE A 569 -3.31 -20.80 -6.81
CA ILE A 569 -2.43 -21.57 -7.70
C ILE A 569 -3.04 -21.76 -9.09
N HIS A 570 -2.17 -22.16 -10.01
CA HIS A 570 -2.57 -22.68 -11.30
C HIS A 570 -1.68 -23.87 -11.69
N THR A 571 -2.11 -24.59 -12.71
CA THR A 571 -1.47 -25.83 -13.20
C THR A 571 -0.56 -25.58 -14.41
N SER A 572 0.39 -26.47 -14.69
CA SER A 572 1.27 -26.31 -15.86
C SER A 572 0.57 -26.59 -17.20
N GLU A 573 -0.56 -27.29 -17.16
CA GLU A 573 -1.38 -27.64 -18.30
C GLU A 573 -2.83 -27.34 -17.95
N SER A 574 -3.63 -26.84 -18.90
CA SER A 574 -5.07 -26.67 -18.67
C SER A 574 -5.70 -27.99 -18.23
N LEU A 575 -6.48 -27.93 -17.15
CA LEU A 575 -7.26 -29.07 -16.67
C LEU A 575 -8.30 -29.42 -17.74
N LYS A 576 -8.07 -30.52 -18.44
CA LYS A 576 -8.95 -30.97 -19.53
C LYS A 576 -10.32 -31.35 -18.96
N ALA A 577 -11.38 -30.89 -19.63
CA ALA A 577 -12.71 -31.48 -19.51
C ALA A 577 -12.65 -32.96 -19.91
N LYS A 578 -13.46 -33.81 -19.28
CA LYS A 578 -13.68 -35.16 -19.78
C LYS A 578 -14.67 -35.14 -20.94
#